data_AF-A0A257T8A7-F1
#
_entry.id   AF-A0A257T8A7-F1
#
_cell.length_a   1.000
_cell.length_b   1.000
_cell.length_c   1.000
_cell.angle_alpha   90.00
_cell.angle_beta   90.00
_cell.angle_gamma   90.00
#
_symmetry.space_group_name_H-M   'P 1'
#
loop_
_entity.id
_entity.type
_entity.pdbx_description
1 polymer ?
#
loop_
_entity_poly.entity_id
_entity_poly.type
_entity_poly.pdbx_seq_one_letter_code
_entity_poly.pdbx_strand_id
1 'polypeptide(L)'
;DDAEPAPARSVYSLAERRLRPAAALCASAEFAADDPIDRLARFDLNEFLAWRAERTLDDFWGSGDEDRPAKPYFALVFDELRDAARKLGGADQTGGNDLQARWSPLKDRAQQLVAAAEESGLAKDRNDVSRAPGTTFQRKVPMIFAPQLPPGEAALFVLDGDERPVQLRRTASDERDFQARLPVSTAGQKQPQPETTIEIRRGSMSGKSADAEQEGSGQPWSVVWFYRGHRKARPFNLVVEREGIEIVYQRREPPVDTTVTVTGDDLKEASIVFILDCSGSMGERDAGGGARRIDVARATLGGIIEDLSRTQRLRVGLWLYGHRLGRYEKGGPVEINPDWEPPPVNLPIGNDVEEVIPLVLLDNSAKREFLNKLARAKPRGETPLYMAMVEAMKPFHWPAGAGARHLVVITDGKNEVTKQ
;
A
#
# COMPACT_ATOMS: atom_id res chain seq x y z
N ASP A 1 -68.40 -10.69 -37.27
CA ASP A 1 -67.05 -10.57 -36.67
C ASP A 1 -66.73 -11.82 -35.88
N ASP A 2 -66.36 -12.86 -36.62
CA ASP A 2 -65.80 -14.10 -36.09
C ASP A 2 -64.32 -13.84 -35.78
N ALA A 3 -63.97 -13.78 -34.49
CA ALA A 3 -62.58 -13.75 -34.07
C ALA A 3 -62.09 -15.19 -33.91
N GLU A 4 -61.24 -15.64 -34.84
CA GLU A 4 -60.51 -16.90 -34.75
C GLU A 4 -59.68 -16.98 -33.46
N PRO A 5 -59.64 -18.14 -32.77
CA PRO A 5 -58.74 -18.34 -31.64
C PRO A 5 -57.29 -18.39 -32.13
N ALA A 6 -56.44 -17.57 -31.50
CA ALA A 6 -55.01 -17.51 -31.77
C ALA A 6 -54.35 -18.91 -31.70
N PRO A 7 -53.42 -19.24 -32.60
CA PRO A 7 -52.81 -20.56 -32.67
C PRO A 7 -52.02 -20.88 -31.39
N ALA A 8 -52.26 -22.07 -30.85
CA ALA A 8 -51.49 -22.64 -29.75
C ALA A 8 -49.97 -22.61 -30.06
N ARG A 9 -49.17 -22.25 -29.05
CA ARG A 9 -47.70 -22.18 -29.06
C ARG A 9 -47.07 -23.33 -29.87
N SER A 10 -46.71 -23.08 -31.13
CA SER A 10 -46.13 -24.09 -32.04
C SER A 10 -44.61 -24.05 -32.13
N VAL A 11 -43.95 -23.22 -31.32
CA VAL A 11 -42.49 -23.11 -31.32
C VAL A 11 -41.94 -23.89 -30.14
N TYR A 12 -41.55 -25.13 -30.40
CA TYR A 12 -40.74 -25.96 -29.49
C TYR A 12 -39.63 -25.12 -28.86
N SER A 13 -39.49 -25.18 -27.54
CA SER A 13 -38.41 -24.48 -26.84
C SER A 13 -37.05 -24.99 -27.33
N LEU A 14 -36.01 -24.16 -27.24
CA LEU A 14 -34.65 -24.56 -27.63
C LEU A 14 -34.21 -25.86 -26.90
N ALA A 15 -34.68 -26.05 -25.67
CA ALA A 15 -34.46 -27.23 -24.84
C ALA A 15 -35.11 -28.49 -25.43
N GLU A 16 -36.37 -28.39 -25.87
CA GLU A 16 -37.11 -29.49 -26.46
C GLU A 16 -36.51 -29.95 -27.80
N ARG A 17 -35.94 -29.01 -28.56
CA ARG A 17 -35.17 -29.31 -29.79
C ARG A 17 -33.86 -30.04 -29.51
N ARG A 18 -33.23 -29.78 -28.35
CA ARG A 18 -31.95 -30.41 -27.95
C ARG A 18 -32.13 -31.77 -27.28
N LEU A 19 -33.24 -32.00 -26.58
CA LEU A 19 -33.49 -33.25 -25.86
C LEU A 19 -34.16 -34.34 -26.72
N ARG A 20 -34.93 -33.97 -27.75
CA ARG A 20 -35.56 -34.94 -28.67
C ARG A 20 -34.58 -35.91 -29.35
N PRO A 21 -33.40 -35.46 -29.84
CA PRO A 21 -32.40 -36.37 -30.41
C PRO A 21 -31.83 -37.36 -29.38
N ALA A 22 -31.68 -36.94 -28.13
CA ALA A 22 -31.18 -37.79 -27.05
C ALA A 22 -32.22 -38.84 -26.61
N ALA A 23 -33.51 -38.46 -26.55
CA ALA A 23 -34.59 -39.38 -26.20
C ALA A 23 -34.78 -40.50 -27.23
N ALA A 24 -34.53 -40.24 -28.52
CA ALA A 24 -34.64 -41.24 -29.58
C ALA A 24 -33.54 -42.34 -29.54
N LEU A 25 -32.47 -42.13 -28.77
CA LEU A 25 -31.33 -43.04 -28.67
C LEU A 25 -31.35 -43.96 -27.43
N CYS A 26 -32.30 -43.78 -26.49
CA CYS A 26 -32.24 -44.40 -25.16
C CYS A 26 -33.45 -45.30 -24.80
N ALA A 27 -34.04 -46.00 -25.77
CA ALA A 27 -35.18 -46.90 -25.55
C ALA A 27 -34.78 -48.31 -25.02
N SER A 28 -33.92 -48.40 -24.01
CA SER A 28 -33.67 -49.66 -23.27
C SER A 28 -34.15 -49.56 -21.81
N ALA A 29 -34.64 -50.68 -21.29
CA ALA A 29 -35.31 -50.80 -19.99
C ALA A 29 -34.40 -50.58 -18.74
N GLU A 30 -33.16 -50.11 -18.92
CA GLU A 30 -32.21 -49.87 -17.83
C GLU A 30 -32.33 -48.47 -17.19
N PHE A 31 -33.14 -47.55 -17.75
CA PHE A 31 -33.24 -46.14 -17.32
C PHE A 31 -34.31 -45.83 -16.26
N ALA A 32 -34.77 -46.81 -15.48
CA ALA A 32 -35.74 -46.58 -14.40
C ALA A 32 -35.23 -45.66 -13.25
N ALA A 33 -33.97 -45.22 -13.29
CA ALA A 33 -33.36 -44.33 -12.29
C ALA A 33 -33.27 -42.85 -12.70
N ASP A 34 -33.53 -42.48 -13.96
CA ASP A 34 -33.32 -41.11 -14.46
C ASP A 34 -34.61 -40.59 -15.15
N ASP A 35 -35.46 -39.90 -14.38
CA ASP A 35 -36.73 -39.34 -14.88
C ASP A 35 -36.44 -38.26 -15.95
N PRO A 36 -36.85 -38.48 -17.22
CA PRO A 36 -36.59 -37.53 -18.30
C PRO A 36 -37.24 -36.16 -18.05
N ILE A 37 -38.33 -36.09 -17.27
CA ILE A 37 -38.99 -34.84 -16.90
C ILE A 37 -38.11 -34.07 -15.91
N ASP A 38 -37.57 -34.74 -14.89
CA ASP A 38 -36.65 -34.12 -13.92
C ASP A 38 -35.35 -33.67 -14.61
N ARG A 39 -34.81 -34.47 -15.53
CA ARG A 39 -33.65 -34.09 -16.35
C ARG A 39 -33.92 -32.84 -17.19
N LEU A 40 -35.08 -32.75 -17.85
CA LEU A 40 -35.49 -31.56 -18.60
C LEU A 40 -35.67 -30.34 -17.67
N ALA A 41 -36.31 -30.52 -16.51
CA ALA A 41 -36.52 -29.44 -15.55
C ALA A 41 -35.19 -28.88 -15.00
N ARG A 42 -34.22 -29.75 -14.70
CA ARG A 42 -32.87 -29.36 -14.28
C ARG A 42 -32.12 -28.61 -15.39
N PHE A 43 -32.24 -29.06 -16.64
CA PHE A 43 -31.68 -28.39 -17.80
C PHE A 43 -32.26 -26.98 -17.97
N ASP A 44 -33.59 -26.84 -17.96
CA ASP A 44 -34.28 -25.55 -18.12
C ASP A 44 -33.92 -24.57 -16.99
N LEU A 45 -33.84 -25.07 -15.76
CA LEU A 45 -33.42 -24.26 -14.62
C LEU A 45 -31.95 -23.82 -14.76
N ASN A 46 -31.08 -24.67 -15.28
CA ASN A 46 -29.68 -24.32 -15.53
C ASN A 46 -29.57 -23.21 -16.60
N GLU A 47 -30.30 -23.32 -17.71
CA GLU A 47 -30.37 -22.29 -18.75
C GLU A 47 -30.94 -20.97 -18.21
N PHE A 48 -31.96 -21.02 -17.35
CA PHE A 48 -32.48 -19.84 -16.68
C PHE A 48 -31.43 -19.16 -15.78
N LEU A 49 -30.66 -19.94 -15.02
CA LEU A 49 -29.57 -19.41 -14.20
C LEU A 49 -28.45 -18.80 -15.06
N ALA A 50 -28.10 -19.44 -16.19
CA ALA A 50 -27.10 -18.94 -17.12
C ALA A 50 -27.56 -17.61 -17.77
N TRP A 51 -28.83 -17.52 -18.17
CA TRP A 51 -29.43 -16.29 -18.66
C TRP A 51 -29.42 -15.17 -17.61
N ARG A 52 -29.73 -15.49 -16.34
CA ARG A 52 -29.68 -14.51 -15.25
C ARG A 52 -28.25 -14.07 -14.95
N ALA A 53 -27.28 -14.99 -15.05
CA ALA A 53 -25.87 -14.70 -14.91
C ALA A 53 -25.40 -13.73 -16.00
N GLU A 54 -25.78 -13.97 -17.26
CA GLU A 54 -25.49 -13.08 -18.38
C GLU A 54 -26.04 -11.66 -18.16
N ARG A 55 -27.30 -11.53 -17.74
CA ARG A 55 -27.88 -10.21 -17.39
C ARG A 55 -27.15 -9.53 -16.24
N THR A 56 -26.75 -10.30 -15.23
CA THR A 56 -25.98 -9.77 -14.09
C THR A 56 -24.65 -9.19 -14.56
N LEU A 57 -23.97 -9.87 -15.49
CA LEU A 57 -22.73 -9.38 -16.11
C LEU A 57 -22.99 -8.14 -16.98
N ASP A 58 -24.10 -8.08 -17.72
CA ASP A 58 -24.49 -6.92 -18.51
C ASP A 58 -24.81 -5.68 -17.65
N ASP A 59 -25.44 -5.91 -16.50
CA ASP A 59 -25.79 -4.87 -15.54
C ASP A 59 -24.54 -4.27 -14.88
N PHE A 60 -23.53 -5.10 -14.59
CA PHE A 60 -22.19 -4.67 -14.16
C PHE A 60 -22.18 -3.82 -12.87
N TRP A 61 -23.07 -4.11 -11.93
CA TRP A 61 -23.15 -3.36 -10.67
C TRP A 61 -21.93 -3.57 -9.76
N GLY A 62 -21.33 -2.47 -9.29
CA GLY A 62 -20.29 -2.45 -8.26
C GLY A 62 -20.84 -2.60 -6.84
N SER A 63 -19.94 -2.63 -5.85
CA SER A 63 -20.28 -2.79 -4.42
C SER A 63 -20.86 -1.53 -3.76
N GLY A 64 -20.67 -0.34 -4.36
CA GLY A 64 -21.13 0.94 -3.82
C GLY A 64 -20.27 1.54 -2.71
N ASP A 65 -19.25 0.82 -2.22
CA ASP A 65 -18.43 1.21 -1.06
C ASP A 65 -16.93 0.96 -1.36
N GLU A 66 -16.08 1.96 -1.07
CA GLU A 66 -14.61 1.87 -1.26
C GLU A 66 -13.93 1.13 -0.11
N ASP A 67 -14.47 1.22 1.11
CA ASP A 67 -13.81 0.72 2.33
C ASP A 67 -13.98 -0.80 2.50
N ARG A 68 -14.71 -1.43 1.58
CA ARG A 68 -14.81 -2.87 1.46
C ARG A 68 -14.31 -3.26 0.07
N PRO A 69 -13.09 -3.81 -0.07
CA PRO A 69 -12.66 -4.49 -1.28
C PRO A 69 -13.37 -5.85 -1.38
N ALA A 70 -14.70 -5.83 -1.30
CA ALA A 70 -15.52 -6.94 -1.68
C ALA A 70 -15.53 -6.97 -3.22
N LYS A 71 -15.31 -8.15 -3.77
CA LYS A 71 -15.59 -8.49 -5.16
C LYS A 71 -16.85 -7.75 -5.66
N PRO A 72 -16.85 -7.15 -6.87
CA PRO A 72 -18.00 -6.41 -7.38
C PRO A 72 -19.31 -7.20 -7.27
N TYR A 73 -20.42 -6.52 -7.00
CA TYR A 73 -21.72 -7.17 -6.77
C TYR A 73 -22.11 -8.12 -7.92
N PHE A 74 -21.90 -7.69 -9.18
CA PHE A 74 -22.19 -8.56 -10.33
C PHE A 74 -21.41 -9.89 -10.27
N ALA A 75 -20.17 -9.86 -9.79
CA ALA A 75 -19.30 -11.02 -9.77
C ALA A 75 -19.60 -11.94 -8.57
N LEU A 76 -20.12 -11.39 -7.47
CA LEU A 76 -20.66 -12.17 -6.35
C LEU A 76 -21.91 -12.94 -6.78
N VAL A 77 -22.89 -12.24 -7.36
CA VAL A 77 -24.14 -12.86 -7.84
C VAL A 77 -23.86 -13.87 -8.94
N PHE A 78 -22.90 -13.60 -9.84
CA PHE A 78 -22.47 -14.57 -10.85
C PHE A 78 -21.97 -15.89 -10.25
N ASP A 79 -21.12 -15.83 -9.22
CA ASP A 79 -20.61 -17.03 -8.55
C ASP A 79 -21.73 -17.81 -7.85
N GLU A 80 -22.66 -17.12 -7.18
CA GLU A 80 -23.82 -17.76 -6.54
C GLU A 80 -24.70 -18.49 -7.55
N LEU A 81 -24.98 -17.87 -8.70
CA LEU A 81 -25.77 -18.47 -9.78
C LEU A 81 -25.05 -19.69 -10.37
N ARG A 82 -23.74 -19.59 -10.60
CA ARG A 82 -22.91 -20.70 -11.09
C ARG A 82 -22.88 -21.86 -10.10
N ASP A 83 -22.73 -21.56 -8.82
CA ASP A 83 -22.69 -22.58 -7.77
C ASP A 83 -24.04 -23.27 -7.58
N ALA A 84 -25.14 -22.52 -7.70
CA ALA A 84 -26.50 -23.09 -7.76
C ALA A 84 -26.67 -23.99 -8.98
N ALA A 85 -26.23 -23.56 -10.16
CA ALA A 85 -26.26 -24.35 -11.39
C ALA A 85 -25.45 -25.66 -11.27
N ARG A 86 -24.29 -25.61 -10.59
CA ARG A 86 -23.48 -26.80 -10.32
C ARG A 86 -24.18 -27.79 -9.38
N LYS A 87 -24.88 -27.30 -8.35
CA LYS A 87 -25.66 -28.16 -7.42
C LYS A 87 -26.82 -28.87 -8.12
N LEU A 88 -27.42 -28.23 -9.13
CA LEU A 88 -28.49 -28.83 -9.95
C LEU A 88 -27.98 -29.93 -10.90
N GLY A 89 -26.70 -29.91 -11.27
CA GLY A 89 -26.11 -30.83 -12.25
C GLY A 89 -25.98 -32.28 -11.79
N GLY A 90 -25.97 -32.56 -10.48
CA GLY A 90 -25.79 -33.93 -9.95
C GLY A 90 -24.46 -34.58 -10.34
N ALA A 91 -24.14 -35.74 -9.75
CA ALA A 91 -22.88 -36.46 -9.98
C ALA A 91 -22.83 -37.25 -11.30
N ASP A 92 -23.92 -37.28 -12.08
CA ASP A 92 -24.04 -38.11 -13.27
C ASP A 92 -23.71 -37.33 -14.55
N GLN A 93 -22.53 -37.63 -15.09
CA GLN A 93 -21.81 -36.84 -16.09
C GLN A 93 -22.31 -36.97 -17.54
N THR A 94 -23.48 -37.56 -17.78
CA THR A 94 -23.91 -37.86 -19.17
C THR A 94 -24.43 -36.63 -19.94
N GLY A 95 -24.76 -35.52 -19.26
CA GLY A 95 -25.04 -34.21 -19.88
C GLY A 95 -23.96 -33.14 -19.65
N GLY A 96 -22.81 -33.51 -19.06
CA GLY A 96 -21.82 -32.58 -18.50
C GLY A 96 -21.15 -31.64 -19.50
N ASN A 97 -20.99 -32.06 -20.76
CA ASN A 97 -20.28 -31.26 -21.77
C ASN A 97 -21.07 -30.03 -22.25
N ASP A 98 -22.40 -30.14 -22.43
CA ASP A 98 -23.22 -29.05 -22.97
C ASP A 98 -23.44 -27.93 -21.95
N LEU A 99 -23.67 -28.30 -20.68
CA LEU A 99 -23.82 -27.31 -19.60
C LEU A 99 -22.48 -26.62 -19.33
N GLN A 100 -21.36 -27.36 -19.32
CA GLN A 100 -20.05 -26.76 -19.14
C GLN A 100 -19.67 -25.83 -20.29
N ALA A 101 -20.07 -26.16 -21.52
CA ALA A 101 -19.90 -25.30 -22.69
C ALA A 101 -20.70 -23.99 -22.57
N ARG A 102 -21.87 -23.97 -21.90
CA ARG A 102 -22.65 -22.74 -21.67
C ARG A 102 -22.00 -21.82 -20.62
N TRP A 103 -21.47 -22.37 -19.53
CA TRP A 103 -20.93 -21.59 -18.41
C TRP A 103 -19.48 -21.12 -18.61
N SER A 104 -18.67 -21.84 -19.39
CA SER A 104 -17.28 -21.46 -19.65
C SER A 104 -17.13 -20.04 -20.21
N PRO A 105 -17.80 -19.63 -21.32
CA PRO A 105 -17.65 -18.29 -21.86
C PRO A 105 -18.16 -17.20 -20.90
N LEU A 106 -19.18 -17.51 -20.08
CA LEU A 106 -19.68 -16.58 -19.07
C LEU A 106 -18.68 -16.38 -17.93
N LYS A 107 -17.96 -17.44 -17.54
CA LYS A 107 -16.88 -17.36 -16.53
C LYS A 107 -15.73 -16.49 -17.04
N ASP A 108 -15.29 -16.71 -18.27
CA ASP A 108 -14.22 -15.92 -18.88
C ASP A 108 -14.64 -14.44 -18.99
N ARG A 109 -15.88 -14.19 -19.42
CA ARG A 109 -16.46 -12.85 -19.46
C ARG A 109 -16.52 -12.20 -18.07
N ALA A 110 -16.93 -12.93 -17.03
CA ALA A 110 -16.96 -12.43 -15.66
C ALA A 110 -15.57 -12.01 -15.18
N GLN A 111 -14.52 -12.79 -15.48
CA GLN A 111 -13.14 -12.46 -15.14
C GLN A 111 -12.64 -11.21 -15.87
N GLN A 112 -12.93 -11.10 -17.18
CA GLN A 112 -12.60 -9.91 -17.97
C GLN A 112 -13.30 -8.66 -17.43
N LEU A 113 -14.56 -8.77 -17.03
CA LEU A 113 -15.33 -7.67 -16.44
C LEU A 113 -14.78 -7.25 -15.07
N VAL A 114 -14.32 -8.19 -14.23
CA VAL A 114 -13.66 -7.84 -12.96
C VAL A 114 -12.37 -7.06 -13.23
N ALA A 115 -11.51 -7.53 -14.14
CA ALA A 115 -10.31 -6.80 -14.53
C ALA A 115 -10.64 -5.41 -15.10
N ALA A 116 -11.67 -5.32 -15.94
CA ALA A 116 -12.13 -4.06 -16.50
C ALA A 116 -12.62 -3.07 -15.41
N ALA A 117 -13.30 -3.56 -14.37
CA ALA A 117 -13.71 -2.75 -13.23
C ALA A 117 -12.51 -2.21 -12.44
N GLU A 118 -11.46 -3.02 -12.27
CA GLU A 118 -10.23 -2.65 -11.55
C GLU A 118 -9.37 -1.65 -12.33
N GLU A 119 -9.27 -1.80 -13.64
CA GLU A 119 -8.46 -0.94 -14.51
C GLU A 119 -9.14 0.40 -14.86
N SER A 120 -10.47 0.43 -14.93
CA SER A 120 -11.21 1.62 -15.37
C SER A 120 -11.41 2.66 -14.28
N GLY A 121 -11.40 3.94 -14.60
CA GLY A 121 -11.68 5.04 -13.68
C GLY A 121 -10.61 6.13 -13.75
N LEU A 122 -10.17 6.63 -12.58
CA LEU A 122 -9.20 7.72 -12.50
C LEU A 122 -7.77 7.17 -12.70
N ALA A 123 -7.04 7.75 -13.66
CA ALA A 123 -5.65 7.40 -13.92
C ALA A 123 -4.72 8.04 -12.87
N LYS A 124 -3.48 7.54 -12.76
CA LYS A 124 -2.42 8.23 -12.00
C LYS A 124 -2.07 9.56 -12.68
N ASP A 125 -1.95 10.59 -11.87
CA ASP A 125 -1.72 12.00 -12.20
C ASP A 125 -0.45 12.36 -11.44
N ARG A 126 0.46 13.07 -12.08
CA ARG A 126 1.73 13.49 -11.45
C ARG A 126 1.54 14.71 -10.55
N ASN A 127 0.41 15.41 -10.67
CA ASN A 127 0.12 16.65 -9.95
C ASN A 127 -1.05 16.47 -8.97
N ASP A 128 -0.74 16.05 -7.74
CA ASP A 128 -1.71 15.98 -6.64
C ASP A 128 -1.97 17.35 -5.97
N VAL A 129 -1.46 18.43 -6.55
CA VAL A 129 -1.65 19.81 -6.06
C VAL A 129 -2.36 20.64 -7.12
N SER A 130 -3.53 21.17 -6.77
CA SER A 130 -4.23 22.19 -7.55
C SER A 130 -4.09 23.55 -6.88
N ARG A 131 -3.83 24.60 -7.66
CA ARG A 131 -3.77 25.98 -7.15
C ARG A 131 -5.06 26.71 -7.50
N ALA A 132 -5.61 27.43 -6.53
CA ALA A 132 -6.80 28.24 -6.70
C ALA A 132 -6.51 29.71 -6.41
N PRO A 133 -6.44 30.57 -7.45
CA PRO A 133 -6.27 32.02 -7.28
C PRO A 133 -7.54 32.73 -6.81
N GLY A 134 -8.61 32.00 -6.46
CA GLY A 134 -9.90 32.56 -6.09
C GLY A 134 -10.93 31.48 -5.77
N THR A 135 -12.20 31.77 -6.10
CA THR A 135 -13.33 30.86 -5.84
C THR A 135 -13.46 29.74 -6.88
N THR A 136 -12.78 29.86 -8.02
CA THR A 136 -12.72 28.83 -9.06
C THR A 136 -11.28 28.46 -9.41
N PHE A 137 -11.08 27.20 -9.83
CA PHE A 137 -9.80 26.71 -10.32
C PHE A 137 -10.01 25.60 -11.35
N GLN A 138 -9.01 25.39 -12.21
CA GLN A 138 -9.05 24.33 -13.22
C GLN A 138 -8.25 23.12 -12.75
N ARG A 139 -8.78 21.93 -13.04
CA ARG A 139 -8.09 20.66 -12.82
C ARG A 139 -8.22 19.78 -14.04
N LYS A 140 -7.12 19.13 -14.36
CA LYS A 140 -7.09 18.09 -15.37
C LYS A 140 -7.30 16.74 -14.71
N VAL A 141 -8.20 15.95 -15.27
CA VAL A 141 -8.59 14.64 -14.73
C VAL A 141 -8.32 13.59 -15.78
N PRO A 142 -7.19 12.86 -15.68
CA PRO A 142 -6.91 11.76 -16.57
C PRO A 142 -7.76 10.55 -16.17
N MET A 143 -8.36 9.90 -17.17
CA MET A 143 -9.22 8.72 -16.98
C MET A 143 -8.75 7.59 -17.89
N ILE A 144 -8.92 6.35 -17.42
CA ILE A 144 -8.64 5.13 -18.18
C ILE A 144 -9.93 4.32 -18.25
N PHE A 145 -10.25 3.79 -19.42
CA PHE A 145 -11.36 2.85 -19.59
C PHE A 145 -10.84 1.58 -20.22
N ALA A 146 -11.06 0.45 -19.54
CA ALA A 146 -10.70 -0.86 -20.05
C ALA A 146 -11.54 -1.20 -21.29
N PRO A 147 -10.98 -1.90 -22.30
CA PRO A 147 -11.69 -2.22 -23.53
C PRO A 147 -12.99 -3.02 -23.33
N GLN A 148 -13.05 -3.83 -22.27
CA GLN A 148 -14.20 -4.68 -21.95
C GLN A 148 -15.21 -3.98 -21.02
N LEU A 149 -14.98 -2.72 -20.65
CA LEU A 149 -15.91 -1.95 -19.84
C LEU A 149 -17.25 -1.79 -20.62
N PRO A 150 -18.40 -2.15 -20.03
CA PRO A 150 -19.68 -1.98 -20.70
C PRO A 150 -19.96 -0.51 -21.01
N PRO A 151 -20.53 -0.17 -22.18
CA PRO A 151 -20.86 1.20 -22.53
C PRO A 151 -21.94 1.77 -21.60
N GLY A 152 -21.86 3.08 -21.35
CA GLY A 152 -22.78 3.84 -20.52
C GLY A 152 -22.21 5.19 -20.12
N GLU A 153 -22.90 5.88 -19.22
CA GLU A 153 -22.48 7.17 -18.69
C GLU A 153 -22.04 7.05 -17.23
N ALA A 154 -20.81 7.47 -16.95
CA ALA A 154 -20.30 7.63 -15.60
C ALA A 154 -20.54 9.06 -15.11
N ALA A 155 -20.61 9.22 -13.79
CA ALA A 155 -20.63 10.53 -13.14
C ALA A 155 -19.23 10.86 -12.63
N LEU A 156 -18.71 12.02 -13.05
CA LEU A 156 -17.51 12.63 -12.48
C LEU A 156 -17.95 13.76 -11.55
N PHE A 157 -17.51 13.72 -10.30
CA PHE A 157 -17.76 14.80 -9.35
C PHE A 157 -16.56 15.02 -8.44
N VAL A 158 -16.60 16.10 -7.66
CA VAL A 158 -15.54 16.44 -6.71
C VAL A 158 -16.18 16.66 -5.35
N LEU A 159 -15.49 16.17 -4.33
CA LEU A 159 -15.81 16.37 -2.92
C LEU A 159 -14.74 17.29 -2.33
N ASP A 160 -15.14 18.24 -1.49
CA ASP A 160 -14.21 19.01 -0.69
C ASP A 160 -13.66 18.19 0.49
N GLY A 161 -12.77 18.79 1.28
CA GLY A 161 -12.17 18.14 2.46
C GLY A 161 -13.17 17.76 3.56
N ASP A 162 -14.40 18.25 3.50
CA ASP A 162 -15.51 17.90 4.40
C ASP A 162 -16.49 16.91 3.73
N GLU A 163 -16.06 16.25 2.65
CA GLU A 163 -16.82 15.32 1.81
C GLU A 163 -18.08 15.91 1.14
N ARG A 164 -18.14 17.24 0.98
CA ARG A 164 -19.31 17.90 0.38
C ARG A 164 -19.12 18.02 -1.13
N PRO A 165 -20.18 17.76 -1.93
CA PRO A 165 -20.09 17.92 -3.38
C PRO A 165 -19.89 19.38 -3.75
N VAL A 166 -18.89 19.64 -4.60
CA VAL A 166 -18.65 20.96 -5.17
C VAL A 166 -19.18 21.05 -6.59
N GLN A 167 -19.27 22.27 -7.12
CA GLN A 167 -19.85 22.49 -8.43
C GLN A 167 -18.76 22.54 -9.51
N LEU A 168 -19.07 21.98 -10.67
CA LEU A 168 -18.14 21.67 -11.75
C LEU A 168 -18.70 22.08 -13.10
N ARG A 169 -17.82 22.43 -14.04
CA ARG A 169 -18.16 22.48 -15.47
C ARG A 169 -16.96 22.02 -16.31
N ARG A 170 -17.20 21.63 -17.56
CA ARG A 170 -16.10 21.35 -18.50
C ARG A 170 -15.58 22.65 -19.10
N THR A 171 -14.26 22.82 -19.15
CA THR A 171 -13.65 24.05 -19.67
C THR A 171 -13.78 24.19 -21.19
N ALA A 172 -13.86 23.08 -21.92
CA ALA A 172 -13.89 23.05 -23.38
C ALA A 172 -15.31 23.00 -23.99
N SER A 173 -16.36 23.05 -23.17
CA SER A 173 -17.75 23.02 -23.63
C SER A 173 -18.39 24.42 -23.58
N ASP A 174 -19.36 24.68 -24.46
CA ASP A 174 -20.23 25.87 -24.42
C ASP A 174 -21.16 25.91 -23.19
N GLU A 175 -21.07 24.92 -22.30
CA GLU A 175 -21.81 24.84 -21.04
C GLU A 175 -21.36 25.95 -20.08
N ARG A 176 -22.25 26.92 -19.85
CA ARG A 176 -22.00 28.03 -18.92
C ARG A 176 -22.26 27.64 -17.46
N ASP A 177 -23.12 26.64 -17.24
CA ASP A 177 -23.67 26.31 -15.94
C ASP A 177 -22.80 25.31 -15.18
N PHE A 178 -22.64 25.59 -13.88
CA PHE A 178 -21.97 24.69 -12.96
C PHE A 178 -22.95 23.63 -12.45
N GLN A 179 -22.53 22.37 -12.49
CA GLN A 179 -23.30 21.19 -12.09
C GLN A 179 -22.59 20.45 -10.94
N ALA A 180 -23.33 19.73 -10.11
CA ALA A 180 -22.72 18.92 -9.05
C ALA A 180 -21.99 17.67 -9.59
N ARG A 181 -22.30 17.26 -10.82
CA ARG A 181 -21.75 16.06 -11.48
C ARG A 181 -21.67 16.30 -12.98
N LEU A 182 -20.63 15.78 -13.61
CA LEU A 182 -20.43 15.82 -15.06
C LEU A 182 -20.61 14.42 -15.64
N PRO A 183 -21.42 14.24 -16.68
CA PRO A 183 -21.53 12.96 -17.36
C PRO A 183 -20.21 12.66 -18.09
N VAL A 184 -19.77 11.40 -18.11
CA VAL A 184 -18.60 10.93 -18.86
C VAL A 184 -18.98 9.66 -19.59
N SER A 185 -19.06 9.73 -20.92
CA SER A 185 -19.38 8.55 -21.74
C SER A 185 -18.21 7.58 -21.78
N THR A 186 -18.51 6.32 -21.50
CA THR A 186 -17.58 5.18 -21.59
C THR A 186 -17.65 4.48 -22.95
N ALA A 187 -18.65 4.80 -23.79
CA ALA A 187 -18.87 4.13 -25.07
C ALA A 187 -17.89 4.60 -26.16
N GLY A 188 -17.32 3.65 -26.91
CA GLY A 188 -16.56 3.92 -28.14
C GLY A 188 -15.22 4.64 -27.94
N GLN A 189 -14.73 4.73 -26.69
CA GLN A 189 -13.50 5.44 -26.36
C GLN A 189 -12.28 4.55 -26.71
N LYS A 190 -11.46 4.96 -27.69
CA LYS A 190 -10.15 4.36 -27.93
C LYS A 190 -9.20 4.80 -26.82
N GLN A 191 -8.47 3.85 -26.20
CA GLN A 191 -7.40 4.18 -25.26
C GLN A 191 -6.21 4.86 -25.98
N PRO A 192 -5.49 5.76 -25.30
CA PRO A 192 -5.84 6.42 -24.03
C PRO A 192 -6.84 7.58 -24.27
N GLN A 193 -7.83 7.74 -23.36
CA GLN A 193 -8.78 8.85 -23.44
C GLN A 193 -8.06 10.19 -23.19
N PRO A 194 -8.42 11.28 -23.91
CA PRO A 194 -7.91 12.61 -23.60
C PRO A 194 -8.29 13.05 -22.19
N GLU A 195 -7.31 13.65 -21.54
CA GLU A 195 -7.39 14.36 -20.27
C GLU A 195 -8.60 15.32 -20.26
N THR A 196 -9.57 15.11 -19.35
CA THR A 196 -10.71 16.03 -19.23
C THR A 196 -10.34 17.19 -18.32
N THR A 197 -10.41 18.42 -18.83
CA THR A 197 -10.19 19.62 -18.02
C THR A 197 -11.53 20.11 -17.48
N ILE A 198 -11.63 20.14 -16.15
CA ILE A 198 -12.80 20.63 -15.42
C ILE A 198 -12.46 21.93 -14.71
N GLU A 199 -13.43 22.83 -14.64
CA GLU A 199 -13.38 23.99 -13.77
C GLU A 199 -14.24 23.71 -12.53
N ILE A 200 -13.64 23.93 -11.37
CA ILE A 200 -14.20 23.62 -10.06
C ILE A 200 -14.51 24.93 -9.36
N ARG A 201 -15.75 25.11 -8.90
CA ARG A 201 -16.18 26.24 -8.09
C ARG A 201 -16.37 25.82 -6.64
N ARG A 202 -15.64 26.48 -5.74
CA ARG A 202 -15.82 26.30 -4.29
C ARG A 202 -17.21 26.79 -3.90
N GLY A 203 -18.02 25.89 -3.38
CA GLY A 203 -19.39 26.22 -2.99
C GLY A 203 -19.41 27.07 -1.72
N SER A 204 -20.00 28.26 -1.80
CA SER A 204 -20.81 28.79 -0.69
C SER A 204 -22.19 28.15 -0.85
N MET A 205 -22.41 27.00 -0.24
CA MET A 205 -23.74 26.37 -0.23
C MET A 205 -24.61 27.09 0.80
N SER A 206 -25.45 28.01 0.30
CA SER A 206 -26.58 28.65 0.98
C SER A 206 -26.29 29.50 2.23
N GLY A 207 -26.31 30.81 2.05
CA GLY A 207 -27.22 31.67 2.84
C GLY A 207 -26.82 32.14 4.24
N LYS A 208 -25.58 31.96 4.71
CA LYS A 208 -25.09 32.65 5.92
C LYS A 208 -23.66 33.14 5.74
N SER A 209 -23.52 34.48 5.78
CA SER A 209 -22.32 35.31 5.97
C SER A 209 -21.01 34.83 5.34
N ALA A 210 -20.49 35.64 4.43
CA ALA A 210 -19.17 35.51 3.80
C ALA A 210 -17.99 35.82 4.75
N ASP A 211 -18.22 35.94 6.06
CA ASP A 211 -17.20 36.39 7.03
C ASP A 211 -16.70 35.29 7.98
N ALA A 212 -17.18 34.06 7.83
CA ALA A 212 -16.54 32.90 8.45
C ALA A 212 -15.54 32.31 7.45
N GLU A 213 -14.29 32.77 7.53
CA GLU A 213 -13.14 32.09 6.93
C GLU A 213 -13.14 30.64 7.39
N GLN A 214 -13.72 29.78 6.57
CA GLN A 214 -13.60 28.33 6.71
C GLN A 214 -12.16 28.01 6.32
N GLU A 215 -11.27 28.03 7.32
CA GLU A 215 -10.03 27.26 7.32
C GLU A 215 -10.39 25.89 6.73
N GLY A 216 -9.89 25.62 5.51
CA GLY A 216 -10.06 24.30 4.93
C GLY A 216 -9.51 23.30 5.94
N SER A 217 -10.24 22.21 6.18
CA SER A 217 -10.02 21.24 7.26
C SER A 217 -8.65 20.53 7.25
N GLY A 218 -7.67 21.01 6.47
CA GLY A 218 -6.41 20.32 6.18
C GLY A 218 -6.62 19.01 5.40
N GLN A 219 -7.86 18.59 5.19
CA GLN A 219 -8.23 17.35 4.54
C GLN A 219 -8.12 17.50 3.02
N PRO A 220 -7.62 16.46 2.33
CA PRO A 220 -7.54 16.47 0.88
C PRO A 220 -8.95 16.47 0.27
N TRP A 221 -9.11 17.23 -0.80
CA TRP A 221 -10.29 17.14 -1.66
C TRP A 221 -10.22 15.85 -2.46
N SER A 222 -11.34 15.37 -3.00
CA SER A 222 -11.35 14.14 -3.79
C SER A 222 -12.08 14.30 -5.11
N VAL A 223 -11.44 13.90 -6.21
CA VAL A 223 -12.15 13.67 -7.47
C VAL A 223 -12.74 12.28 -7.43
N VAL A 224 -14.00 12.11 -7.78
CA VAL A 224 -14.72 10.83 -7.72
C VAL A 224 -15.28 10.50 -9.10
N TRP A 225 -14.92 9.32 -9.58
CA TRP A 225 -15.55 8.66 -10.71
C TRP A 225 -16.54 7.63 -10.17
N PHE A 226 -17.79 7.68 -10.63
CA PHE A 226 -18.84 6.76 -10.26
C PHE A 226 -19.53 6.19 -11.49
N TYR A 227 -19.52 4.87 -11.63
CA TYR A 227 -20.15 4.17 -12.75
C TYR A 227 -20.84 2.91 -12.27
N ARG A 228 -22.17 2.84 -12.39
CA ARG A 228 -22.97 1.64 -12.03
C ARG A 228 -22.60 1.05 -10.66
N GLY A 229 -22.41 1.87 -9.63
CA GLY A 229 -22.02 1.41 -8.28
C GLY A 229 -20.53 1.16 -8.06
N HIS A 230 -19.69 1.26 -9.10
CA HIS A 230 -18.24 1.34 -8.96
C HIS A 230 -17.87 2.77 -8.60
N ARG A 231 -17.29 2.98 -7.42
CA ARG A 231 -16.82 4.29 -6.94
C ARG A 231 -15.30 4.26 -6.87
N LYS A 232 -14.65 5.23 -7.51
CA LYS A 232 -13.21 5.46 -7.40
C LYS A 232 -12.95 6.93 -7.11
N ALA A 233 -12.49 7.20 -5.91
CA ALA A 233 -12.09 8.50 -5.43
C ALA A 233 -10.57 8.62 -5.50
N ARG A 234 -10.13 9.84 -5.73
CA ARG A 234 -8.71 10.17 -5.66
C ARG A 234 -8.50 11.49 -4.93
N PRO A 235 -7.73 11.47 -3.84
CA PRO A 235 -7.43 12.68 -3.09
C PRO A 235 -6.49 13.60 -3.87
N PHE A 236 -6.65 14.91 -3.68
CA PHE A 236 -5.74 15.96 -4.11
C PHE A 236 -5.78 17.13 -3.14
N ASN A 237 -4.67 17.85 -3.04
CA ASN A 237 -4.54 19.02 -2.18
C ASN A 237 -4.87 20.30 -2.94
N LEU A 238 -5.67 21.16 -2.33
CA LEU A 238 -5.99 22.48 -2.84
C LEU A 238 -5.13 23.53 -2.11
N VAL A 239 -4.26 24.20 -2.85
CA VAL A 239 -3.50 25.35 -2.34
C VAL A 239 -4.23 26.61 -2.79
N VAL A 240 -4.80 27.34 -1.83
CA VAL A 240 -5.44 28.64 -2.09
C VAL A 240 -4.34 29.70 -2.12
N GLU A 241 -4.14 30.33 -3.27
CA GLU A 241 -3.20 31.45 -3.39
C GLU A 241 -3.85 32.67 -2.71
N ARG A 242 -3.41 32.98 -1.48
CA ARG A 242 -3.71 34.27 -0.85
C ARG A 242 -2.68 35.28 -1.35
N GLU A 243 -3.06 36.55 -1.45
CA GLU A 243 -2.14 37.66 -1.72
C GLU A 243 -1.06 37.73 -0.62
N GLY A 244 0.01 36.97 -0.82
CA GLY A 244 1.20 36.89 0.00
C GLY A 244 2.38 36.74 -0.94
N ILE A 245 3.52 37.32 -0.56
CA ILE A 245 4.69 37.51 -1.43
C ILE A 245 5.10 36.18 -2.08
N GLU A 246 4.90 36.07 -3.39
CA GLU A 246 5.36 34.95 -4.21
C GLU A 246 6.86 35.12 -4.49
N ILE A 247 7.71 34.26 -3.91
CA ILE A 247 9.11 34.15 -4.34
C ILE A 247 9.12 33.33 -5.63
N VAL A 248 9.01 34.00 -6.78
CA VAL A 248 9.14 33.38 -8.11
C VAL A 248 10.60 33.03 -8.37
N TYR A 249 11.00 31.80 -8.04
CA TYR A 249 12.24 31.23 -8.57
C TYR A 249 11.97 30.64 -9.96
N GLN A 250 12.31 31.39 -11.02
CA GLN A 250 12.34 30.86 -12.39
C GLN A 250 13.65 30.11 -12.65
N ARG A 251 13.56 28.78 -12.83
CA ARG A 251 14.69 27.94 -13.23
C ARG A 251 15.02 28.19 -14.71
N ARG A 252 16.24 28.63 -15.02
CA ARG A 252 16.75 28.66 -16.41
C ARG A 252 16.89 27.23 -16.94
N GLU A 253 16.46 26.99 -18.17
CA GLU A 253 16.66 25.70 -18.87
C GLU A 253 18.17 25.39 -18.97
N PRO A 254 18.65 24.24 -18.47
CA PRO A 254 20.04 23.85 -18.62
C PRO A 254 20.30 23.27 -20.02
N PRO A 255 21.50 23.50 -20.60
CA PRO A 255 21.90 22.87 -21.85
C PRO A 255 22.01 21.35 -21.71
N VAL A 256 21.77 20.69 -22.85
CA VAL A 256 21.70 19.23 -23.05
C VAL A 256 22.92 18.52 -22.48
N ASP A 257 22.68 17.34 -21.90
CA ASP A 257 23.55 16.50 -21.06
C ASP A 257 23.64 16.93 -19.58
N THR A 258 22.55 16.73 -18.85
CA THR A 258 22.58 16.76 -17.37
C THR A 258 22.36 15.35 -16.81
N THR A 259 23.41 14.76 -16.26
CA THR A 259 23.28 13.63 -15.33
C THR A 259 22.61 14.13 -14.06
N VAL A 260 21.43 13.61 -13.73
CA VAL A 260 20.72 13.97 -12.49
C VAL A 260 21.23 13.11 -11.35
N THR A 261 22.04 13.69 -10.47
CA THR A 261 22.26 13.16 -9.12
C THR A 261 21.22 13.78 -8.21
N VAL A 262 20.25 12.99 -7.77
CA VAL A 262 19.28 13.41 -6.75
C VAL A 262 19.94 13.28 -5.38
N THR A 263 20.13 14.40 -4.69
CA THR A 263 20.41 14.43 -3.24
C THR A 263 19.21 15.04 -2.55
N GLY A 264 18.52 14.26 -1.71
CA GLY A 264 17.43 14.75 -0.87
C GLY A 264 17.95 14.98 0.55
N ASP A 265 17.92 16.23 1.01
CA ASP A 265 18.14 16.61 2.42
C ASP A 265 16.85 16.48 3.23
N ASP A 266 16.22 15.29 3.18
CA ASP A 266 15.25 14.94 4.22
C ASP A 266 16.05 14.72 5.51
N LEU A 267 16.29 15.81 6.24
CA LEU A 267 16.93 15.82 7.56
C LEU A 267 15.99 15.16 8.56
N LYS A 268 15.85 13.83 8.46
CA LYS A 268 15.13 13.02 9.42
C LYS A 268 15.88 13.11 10.75
N GLU A 269 15.23 13.71 11.74
CA GLU A 269 15.69 13.61 13.12
C GLU A 269 15.67 12.12 13.51
N ALA A 270 16.85 11.56 13.72
CA ALA A 270 17.02 10.17 14.13
C ALA A 270 18.04 10.08 15.26
N SER A 271 17.78 9.11 16.12
CA SER A 271 18.58 8.82 17.29
C SER A 271 19.14 7.41 17.16
N ILE A 272 20.45 7.27 17.22
CA ILE A 272 21.15 6.01 17.02
C ILE A 272 22.01 5.71 18.25
N VAL A 273 21.81 4.55 18.86
CA VAL A 273 22.67 4.05 19.93
C VAL A 273 23.46 2.87 19.39
N PHE A 274 24.78 2.97 19.47
CA PHE A 274 25.69 1.87 19.14
C PHE A 274 26.07 1.12 20.41
N ILE A 275 25.99 -0.21 20.38
CA ILE A 275 26.56 -1.10 21.39
C ILE A 275 27.73 -1.83 20.75
N LEU A 276 28.93 -1.67 21.30
CA LEU A 276 30.14 -2.35 20.82
C LEU A 276 30.64 -3.39 21.83
N ASP A 277 30.76 -4.61 21.34
CA ASP A 277 31.40 -5.74 21.99
C ASP A 277 32.91 -5.52 22.17
N CYS A 278 33.36 -5.54 23.43
CA CYS A 278 34.77 -5.52 23.77
C CYS A 278 35.19 -6.80 24.50
N SER A 279 34.53 -7.93 24.23
CA SER A 279 34.91 -9.22 24.78
C SER A 279 36.28 -9.70 24.29
N GLY A 280 36.85 -10.69 24.97
CA GLY A 280 38.16 -11.25 24.60
C GLY A 280 38.22 -11.79 23.17
N SER A 281 37.15 -12.40 22.65
CA SER A 281 37.06 -12.96 21.29
C SER A 281 37.22 -11.89 20.22
N MET A 282 36.82 -10.65 20.49
CA MET A 282 37.03 -9.52 19.59
C MET A 282 38.53 -9.21 19.35
N GLY A 283 39.43 -9.78 20.15
CA GLY A 283 40.87 -9.72 19.94
C GLY A 283 41.42 -10.73 18.93
N GLU A 284 40.62 -11.72 18.55
CA GLU A 284 40.98 -12.71 17.52
C GLU A 284 41.05 -12.06 16.13
N ARG A 285 41.85 -12.67 15.25
CA ARG A 285 41.90 -12.26 13.85
C ARG A 285 40.72 -12.85 13.09
N ASP A 286 40.27 -12.12 12.08
CA ASP A 286 39.19 -12.59 11.21
C ASP A 286 39.59 -13.83 10.40
N ALA A 287 38.59 -14.59 9.90
CA ALA A 287 38.78 -15.83 9.17
C ALA A 287 39.61 -15.59 7.88
N GLY A 288 40.92 -15.85 7.97
CA GLY A 288 41.89 -15.53 6.92
C GLY A 288 43.21 -14.91 7.43
N GLY A 289 43.35 -14.67 8.74
CA GLY A 289 44.60 -14.14 9.33
C GLY A 289 44.76 -12.62 9.22
N GLY A 290 43.67 -11.92 8.89
CA GLY A 290 43.61 -10.45 8.73
C GLY A 290 43.74 -9.66 10.03
N ALA A 291 43.16 -8.45 10.06
CA ALA A 291 43.11 -7.59 11.24
C ALA A 291 42.32 -8.24 12.41
N ARG A 292 42.51 -7.73 13.63
CA ARG A 292 41.69 -8.18 14.77
C ARG A 292 40.26 -7.70 14.59
N ARG A 293 39.27 -8.48 15.02
CA ARG A 293 37.84 -8.12 14.90
C ARG A 293 37.54 -6.75 15.50
N ILE A 294 38.14 -6.42 16.64
CA ILE A 294 38.00 -5.10 17.27
C ILE A 294 38.60 -3.95 16.43
N ASP A 295 39.68 -4.20 15.69
CA ASP A 295 40.29 -3.18 14.84
C ASP A 295 39.39 -2.87 13.66
N VAL A 296 38.81 -3.91 13.06
CA VAL A 296 37.80 -3.80 12.00
C VAL A 296 36.57 -3.06 12.53
N ALA A 297 36.03 -3.48 13.68
CA ALA A 297 34.85 -2.85 14.28
C ALA A 297 35.07 -1.37 14.58
N ARG A 298 36.23 -1.00 15.14
CA ARG A 298 36.58 0.41 15.41
C ARG A 298 36.74 1.22 14.13
N ALA A 299 37.41 0.68 13.11
CA ALA A 299 37.59 1.37 11.85
C ALA A 299 36.24 1.58 11.13
N THR A 300 35.40 0.56 11.07
CA THR A 300 34.07 0.62 10.45
C THR A 300 33.16 1.59 11.20
N LEU A 301 33.07 1.47 12.53
CA LEU A 301 32.24 2.37 13.33
C LEU A 301 32.77 3.81 13.27
N GLY A 302 34.09 4.00 13.26
CA GLY A 302 34.71 5.31 13.05
C GLY A 302 34.30 5.95 11.71
N GLY A 303 34.35 5.18 10.62
CA GLY A 303 33.90 5.61 9.30
C GLY A 303 32.40 5.96 9.28
N ILE A 304 31.56 5.14 9.90
CA ILE A 304 30.11 5.41 10.02
C ILE A 304 29.88 6.75 10.75
N ILE A 305 30.58 7.00 11.86
CA ILE A 305 30.44 8.26 12.60
C ILE A 305 30.96 9.45 11.80
N GLU A 306 32.02 9.27 11.01
CA GLU A 306 32.48 10.30 10.09
C GLU A 306 31.45 10.64 9.03
N ASP A 307 30.77 9.64 8.47
CA ASP A 307 29.73 9.84 7.47
C ASP A 307 28.47 10.47 8.08
N LEU A 308 28.00 9.94 9.21
CA LEU A 308 26.84 10.46 9.93
C LEU A 308 27.05 11.91 10.38
N SER A 309 28.29 12.30 10.73
CA SER A 309 28.61 13.69 11.11
C SER A 309 28.46 14.69 9.96
N ARG A 310 28.41 14.22 8.70
CA ARG A 310 28.14 15.07 7.53
C ARG A 310 26.65 15.36 7.37
N THR A 311 25.79 14.52 7.95
CA THR A 311 24.33 14.69 7.97
C THR A 311 23.94 15.57 9.16
N GLN A 312 23.23 16.67 8.92
CA GLN A 312 22.80 17.54 10.02
C GLN A 312 21.67 16.88 10.84
N ARG A 313 21.67 17.06 12.17
CA ARG A 313 20.57 16.72 13.12
C ARG A 313 20.40 15.25 13.55
N LEU A 314 21.47 14.46 13.60
CA LEU A 314 21.44 13.12 14.23
C LEU A 314 21.86 13.16 15.69
N ARG A 315 21.21 12.35 16.54
CA ARG A 315 21.70 12.08 17.90
C ARG A 315 22.38 10.72 17.95
N VAL A 316 23.54 10.64 18.57
CA VAL A 316 24.31 9.39 18.66
C VAL A 316 24.75 9.14 20.10
N GLY A 317 24.63 7.90 20.55
CA GLY A 317 25.17 7.40 21.82
C GLY A 317 26.05 6.17 21.61
N LEU A 318 26.95 5.91 22.55
CA LEU A 318 27.83 4.74 22.54
C LEU A 318 27.76 4.01 23.88
N TRP A 319 27.51 2.72 23.79
CA TRP A 319 27.57 1.77 24.88
C TRP A 319 28.67 0.76 24.60
N LEU A 320 29.45 0.46 25.62
CA LEU A 320 30.46 -0.59 25.58
C LEU A 320 30.11 -1.66 26.62
N TYR A 321 30.51 -2.89 26.33
CA TYR A 321 30.57 -3.93 27.34
C TYR A 321 31.87 -4.72 27.26
N GLY A 322 32.34 -5.20 28.42
CA GLY A 322 33.60 -5.95 28.53
C GLY A 322 34.86 -5.11 28.30
N HIS A 323 34.76 -3.78 28.36
CA HIS A 323 35.87 -2.86 28.08
C HIS A 323 36.68 -2.45 29.32
N ARG A 324 36.08 -2.51 30.52
CA ARG A 324 36.72 -2.15 31.80
C ARG A 324 37.26 -3.37 32.54
N LEU A 325 36.55 -4.49 32.51
CA LEU A 325 36.90 -5.70 33.25
C LEU A 325 37.24 -6.85 32.29
N GLY A 326 38.35 -7.53 32.56
CA GLY A 326 38.79 -8.67 31.74
C GLY A 326 39.64 -9.67 32.50
N ARG A 327 40.01 -10.77 31.81
CA ARG A 327 41.00 -11.74 32.28
C ARG A 327 42.01 -12.00 31.17
N TYR A 328 43.30 -12.02 31.48
CA TYR A 328 44.32 -12.43 30.50
C TYR A 328 44.29 -13.94 30.23
N GLU A 329 43.93 -14.73 31.24
CA GLU A 329 43.85 -16.18 31.16
C GLU A 329 42.54 -16.70 31.73
N LYS A 330 42.02 -17.79 31.16
CA LYS A 330 40.76 -18.39 31.61
C LYS A 330 40.88 -18.86 33.05
N GLY A 331 40.14 -18.22 33.96
CA GLY A 331 40.18 -18.48 35.41
C GLY A 331 41.19 -17.65 36.20
N GLY A 332 42.00 -16.80 35.55
CA GLY A 332 42.92 -15.86 36.20
C GLY A 332 42.21 -14.69 36.91
N PRO A 333 42.92 -13.84 37.67
CA PRO A 333 42.31 -12.71 38.37
C PRO A 333 41.62 -11.74 37.40
N VAL A 334 40.56 -11.08 37.87
CA VAL A 334 39.91 -10.00 37.12
C VAL A 334 40.80 -8.77 37.16
N GLU A 335 41.06 -8.19 36.00
CA GLU A 335 41.86 -6.99 35.87
C GLU A 335 41.04 -5.81 35.38
N ILE A 336 41.39 -4.62 35.89
CA ILE A 336 40.76 -3.35 35.54
C ILE A 336 41.59 -2.70 34.43
N ASN A 337 40.92 -2.26 33.37
CA ASN A 337 41.53 -1.52 32.29
C ASN A 337 41.84 -0.07 32.71
N PRO A 338 43.13 0.33 32.78
CA PRO A 338 43.50 1.67 33.24
C PRO A 338 43.13 2.79 32.25
N ASP A 339 42.77 2.45 31.01
CA ASP A 339 42.38 3.43 29.99
C ASP A 339 40.97 4.01 30.21
N TRP A 340 40.22 3.42 31.15
CA TRP A 340 38.83 3.74 31.48
C TRP A 340 38.68 4.09 32.96
N GLU A 341 37.61 4.80 33.28
CA GLU A 341 37.24 5.03 34.66
C GLU A 341 36.96 3.68 35.35
N PRO A 342 37.41 3.51 36.61
CA PRO A 342 37.22 2.26 37.31
C PRO A 342 35.72 1.98 37.48
N PRO A 343 35.27 0.73 37.25
CA PRO A 343 33.87 0.39 37.42
C PRO A 343 33.44 0.52 38.89
N PRO A 344 32.13 0.58 39.17
CA PRO A 344 31.62 0.52 40.53
C PRO A 344 32.22 -0.63 41.34
N VAL A 345 32.43 -0.39 42.65
CA VAL A 345 33.01 -1.38 43.56
C VAL A 345 32.17 -2.66 43.52
N ASN A 346 32.84 -3.81 43.38
CA ASN A 346 32.24 -5.14 43.28
C ASN A 346 31.38 -5.38 42.04
N LEU A 347 31.54 -4.64 40.94
CA LEU A 347 30.86 -4.96 39.68
C LEU A 347 31.31 -6.36 39.17
N PRO A 348 30.38 -7.31 38.96
CA PRO A 348 30.69 -8.56 38.27
C PRO A 348 31.28 -8.32 36.89
N ILE A 349 32.28 -9.11 36.50
CA ILE A 349 32.85 -9.05 35.13
C ILE A 349 31.77 -9.28 34.05
N GLY A 350 30.82 -10.20 34.31
CA GLY A 350 29.68 -10.45 33.44
C GLY A 350 28.59 -9.37 33.49
N ASN A 351 28.80 -8.27 34.21
CA ASN A 351 27.90 -7.10 34.24
C ASN A 351 28.63 -5.82 33.78
N ASP A 352 29.81 -5.93 33.17
CA ASP A 352 30.56 -4.78 32.69
C ASP A 352 29.91 -4.17 31.45
N VAL A 353 28.94 -3.28 31.68
CA VAL A 353 28.20 -2.52 30.67
C VAL A 353 28.24 -1.04 31.06
N GLU A 354 28.45 -0.15 30.10
CA GLU A 354 28.53 1.30 30.35
C GLU A 354 28.05 2.12 29.16
N GLU A 355 27.24 3.15 29.43
CA GLU A 355 27.03 4.28 28.52
C GLU A 355 28.28 5.17 28.55
N VAL A 356 29.18 4.98 27.58
CA VAL A 356 30.43 5.77 27.53
C VAL A 356 30.22 7.12 26.87
N ILE A 357 29.17 7.25 26.06
CA ILE A 357 28.72 8.50 25.46
C ILE A 357 27.19 8.54 25.53
N PRO A 358 26.62 9.52 26.24
CA PRO A 358 25.18 9.69 26.29
C PRO A 358 24.62 10.03 24.91
N LEU A 359 23.35 9.75 24.68
CA LEU A 359 22.69 10.11 23.42
C LEU A 359 22.62 11.63 23.25
N VAL A 360 23.54 12.18 22.44
CA VAL A 360 23.70 13.63 22.22
C VAL A 360 23.67 13.96 20.74
N LEU A 361 23.40 15.22 20.40
CA LEU A 361 23.51 15.70 19.03
C LEU A 361 24.94 15.48 18.51
N LEU A 362 25.08 14.84 17.35
CA LEU A 362 26.36 14.54 16.73
C LEU A 362 26.93 15.81 16.06
N ASP A 363 27.51 16.67 16.87
CA ASP A 363 28.34 17.79 16.42
C ASP A 363 29.83 17.41 16.37
N ASN A 364 30.69 18.36 15.98
CA ASN A 364 32.14 18.12 15.88
C ASN A 364 32.80 17.78 17.24
N SER A 365 32.23 18.24 18.36
CA SER A 365 32.74 17.94 19.69
C SER A 365 32.36 16.52 20.09
N ALA A 366 31.08 16.18 19.98
CA ALA A 366 30.55 14.84 20.24
C ALA A 366 31.22 13.79 19.33
N LYS A 367 31.43 14.11 18.05
CA LYS A 367 32.19 13.26 17.12
C LYS A 367 33.60 12.97 17.63
N ARG A 368 34.33 14.01 18.05
CA ARG A 368 35.72 13.86 18.53
C ARG A 368 35.76 13.01 19.79
N GLU A 369 34.82 13.24 20.70
CA GLU A 369 34.66 12.43 21.91
C GLU A 369 34.34 10.97 21.56
N PHE A 370 33.43 10.74 20.61
CA PHE A 370 33.11 9.41 20.08
C PHE A 370 34.31 8.67 19.56
N LEU A 371 35.06 9.28 18.64
CA LEU A 371 36.25 8.66 18.07
C LEU A 371 37.33 8.41 19.15
N ASN A 372 37.47 9.32 20.12
CA ASN A 372 38.42 9.15 21.22
C ASN A 372 38.05 7.99 22.15
N LYS A 373 36.77 7.85 22.52
CA LYS A 373 36.28 6.73 23.36
C LYS A 373 36.37 5.42 22.60
N LEU A 374 35.97 5.40 21.32
CA LEU A 374 36.05 4.24 20.45
C LEU A 374 37.50 3.75 20.28
N ALA A 375 38.47 4.66 20.11
CA ALA A 375 39.88 4.30 19.97
C ALA A 375 40.44 3.57 21.20
N ARG A 376 39.92 3.87 22.40
CA ARG A 376 40.32 3.24 23.68
C ARG A 376 39.67 1.88 23.93
N ALA A 377 38.67 1.49 23.14
CA ALA A 377 38.04 0.18 23.25
C ALA A 377 39.07 -0.93 22.95
N LYS A 378 39.17 -1.90 23.86
CA LYS A 378 40.10 -3.02 23.81
C LYS A 378 39.35 -4.32 24.15
N PRO A 379 39.66 -5.43 23.45
CA PRO A 379 38.99 -6.71 23.66
C PRO A 379 39.53 -7.38 24.93
N ARG A 380 38.72 -7.46 25.98
CA ARG A 380 39.15 -7.91 27.31
C ARG A 380 38.13 -8.74 28.06
N GLY A 381 36.85 -8.39 27.98
CA GLY A 381 35.83 -8.86 28.92
C GLY A 381 35.00 -10.05 28.44
N GLU A 382 33.90 -10.24 29.15
CA GLU A 382 32.84 -11.21 28.80
C GLU A 382 31.77 -10.55 27.91
N THR A 383 30.76 -11.32 27.49
CA THR A 383 29.76 -10.90 26.50
C THR A 383 28.36 -10.81 27.13
N PRO A 384 28.07 -9.81 28.00
CA PRO A 384 26.74 -9.57 28.58
C PRO A 384 25.77 -8.88 27.63
N LEU A 385 25.64 -9.44 26.43
CA LEU A 385 24.89 -8.88 25.30
C LEU A 385 23.46 -8.48 25.69
N TYR A 386 22.74 -9.35 26.41
CA TYR A 386 21.35 -9.06 26.78
C TYR A 386 21.23 -7.92 27.78
N MET A 387 22.16 -7.82 28.74
CA MET A 387 22.18 -6.72 29.68
C MET A 387 22.47 -5.40 28.97
N ALA A 388 23.44 -5.38 28.06
CA ALA A 388 23.77 -4.19 27.26
C ALA A 388 22.56 -3.68 26.46
N MET A 389 21.80 -4.58 25.84
CA MET A 389 20.58 -4.21 25.12
C MET A 389 19.49 -3.68 26.05
N VAL A 390 19.24 -4.33 27.19
CA VAL A 390 18.20 -3.90 28.16
C VAL A 390 18.53 -2.52 28.74
N GLU A 391 19.79 -2.29 29.13
CA GLU A 391 20.24 -1.01 29.67
C GLU A 391 20.12 0.11 28.63
N ALA A 392 20.61 -0.11 27.41
CA ALA A 392 20.54 0.87 26.33
C ALA A 392 19.11 1.23 25.90
N MET A 393 18.13 0.34 26.10
CA MET A 393 16.71 0.61 25.78
C MET A 393 15.95 1.36 26.88
N LYS A 394 16.53 1.59 28.07
CA LYS A 394 15.78 2.25 29.15
C LYS A 394 15.30 3.65 28.72
N PRO A 395 14.05 4.04 29.04
CA PRO A 395 13.44 5.28 28.53
C PRO A 395 14.23 6.56 28.81
N PHE A 396 15.01 6.59 29.90
CA PHE A 396 15.83 7.75 30.26
C PHE A 396 16.94 8.06 29.25
N HIS A 397 17.40 7.07 28.47
CA HIS A 397 18.40 7.26 27.41
C HIS A 397 17.80 7.71 26.08
N TRP A 398 16.47 7.82 25.97
CA TRP A 398 15.76 8.15 24.73
C TRP A 398 14.80 9.33 24.94
N PRO A 399 15.22 10.59 24.67
CA PRO A 399 14.38 11.75 24.91
C PRO A 399 13.04 11.66 24.17
N ALA A 400 12.00 12.23 24.78
CA ALA A 400 10.68 12.34 24.17
C ALA A 400 10.78 13.17 22.88
N GLY A 401 10.19 12.71 21.78
CA GLY A 401 10.21 13.41 20.48
C GLY A 401 11.47 13.18 19.63
N ALA A 402 12.35 12.23 19.96
CA ALA A 402 13.64 12.02 19.28
C ALA A 402 13.59 11.39 17.86
N GLY A 403 12.44 11.48 17.18
CA GLY A 403 12.21 10.93 15.85
C GLY A 403 12.40 9.41 15.78
N ALA A 404 12.98 8.91 14.67
CA ALA A 404 13.26 7.48 14.50
C ALA A 404 14.36 7.02 15.48
N ARG A 405 14.17 5.85 16.11
CA ARG A 405 15.08 5.30 17.14
C ARG A 405 15.71 4.01 16.65
N HIS A 406 17.03 3.94 16.66
CA HIS A 406 17.78 2.80 16.16
C HIS A 406 18.80 2.32 17.19
N LEU A 407 18.78 1.01 17.49
CA LEU A 407 19.80 0.35 18.28
C LEU A 407 20.64 -0.52 17.34
N VAL A 408 21.95 -0.27 17.28
CA VAL A 408 22.89 -1.01 16.44
C VAL A 408 23.86 -1.76 17.35
N VAL A 409 23.89 -3.08 17.24
CA VAL A 409 24.73 -3.94 18.08
C VAL A 409 25.83 -4.58 17.22
N ILE A 410 27.07 -4.41 17.64
CA ILE A 410 28.26 -4.93 16.96
C ILE A 410 28.89 -5.96 17.90
N THR A 411 28.83 -7.25 17.54
CA THR A 411 29.30 -8.37 18.36
C THR A 411 29.80 -9.52 17.50
N ASP A 412 30.73 -10.32 18.04
CA ASP A 412 31.24 -11.55 17.40
C ASP A 412 30.75 -12.85 18.05
N GLY A 413 29.88 -12.75 19.07
CA GLY A 413 29.51 -13.89 19.90
C GLY A 413 28.06 -13.85 20.40
N LYS A 414 27.65 -14.97 21.00
CA LYS A 414 26.39 -15.06 21.75
C LYS A 414 26.60 -14.52 23.16
N ASN A 415 25.49 -14.30 23.89
CA ASN A 415 25.56 -13.92 25.30
C ASN A 415 26.30 -15.00 26.12
N GLU A 416 27.51 -14.70 26.57
CA GLU A 416 28.37 -15.58 27.35
C GLU A 416 28.93 -14.82 28.55
N VAL A 417 28.41 -15.16 29.73
CA VAL A 417 28.84 -14.61 31.01
C VAL A 417 29.12 -15.76 31.96
N THR A 418 30.17 -15.64 32.77
CA THR A 418 30.46 -16.61 33.81
C THR A 418 29.35 -16.55 34.85
N LYS A 419 28.63 -17.65 35.06
CA LYS A 419 27.65 -17.76 36.15
C LYS A 419 28.36 -17.50 37.47
N GLN A 420 27.91 -16.49 38.20
CA GLN A 420 28.32 -16.24 39.57
C GLN A 420 27.60 -17.17 40.54
#